data_AF-A0A1Y3YS26-F1
#
_entry.id   AF-A0A1Y3YS26-F1
#
_cell.length_a   1.000
_cell.length_b   1.000
_cell.length_c   1.000
_cell.angle_alpha   90.00
_cell.angle_beta   90.00
_cell.angle_gamma   90.00
#
_symmetry.space_group_name_H-M   'P 1'
#
loop_
_entity.id
_entity.type
_entity.pdbx_description
1 polymer ?
#
loop_
_entity_poly.entity_id
_entity_poly.type
_entity_poly.pdbx_seq_one_letter_code
_entity_poly.pdbx_strand_id
1 'polypeptide(L)'
;MMGDLKKRASFARVVNYVNNPKKARIIDSKDVRLDDNATIARSMQGQADDKPGRKLKNPVYHISLDFAHEDTPKLTDDLMVEIAREYMRRMGITNTQYIVCRHTDREHQHLHIVANRVDNDGNTISDSNDNVRNVKVCKTLTREYGLHFSKGKMNVKRDRLRGKDKVKYQIYDAIKAALPHCNCWADLCEKLAKQGIGVHFKLDRRNGNIVGVSFTKNEISFSGSRIDRSMSFYKLDRLFGNQIAEGMEWRPRVQEQPQPIRQDVESHNNTTDTFIREPSPTKTEADGNGSTSTESGSNIVQVTIGTLMELCVQPHQAKVSSGGGGGGNENGWGENDNEKDKHKPRRRKR
;
A
#
# COMPACT_ATOMS: atom_id res chain seq x y z
N MET A 1 9.34 20.03 -2.81
CA MET A 1 10.27 18.89 -2.58
C MET A 1 9.56 17.76 -1.83
N MET A 2 9.85 16.51 -2.14
CA MET A 2 9.55 15.33 -1.30
C MET A 2 10.86 14.67 -0.86
N GLY A 3 10.80 13.85 0.19
CA GLY A 3 11.95 13.07 0.65
C GLY A 3 11.58 11.65 1.04
N ASP A 4 12.45 10.70 0.71
CA ASP A 4 12.36 9.29 1.06
C ASP A 4 13.57 8.92 1.92
N LEU A 5 13.37 8.38 3.12
CA LEU A 5 14.44 8.04 4.06
C LEU A 5 14.39 6.54 4.36
N LYS A 6 15.48 5.82 4.03
CA LYS A 6 15.57 4.37 4.18
C LYS A 6 16.88 3.96 4.85
N LYS A 7 16.78 2.98 5.75
CA LYS A 7 17.91 2.44 6.51
C LYS A 7 18.49 1.25 5.73
N ARG A 8 19.82 1.15 5.56
CA ARG A 8 20.49 0.09 4.77
C ARG A 8 21.63 -0.58 5.52
N ALA A 9 21.97 -1.79 5.10
CA ALA A 9 22.95 -2.67 5.75
C ALA A 9 24.39 -2.60 5.19
N SER A 10 24.63 -1.89 4.08
CA SER A 10 25.93 -1.88 3.40
C SER A 10 26.20 -0.52 2.76
N PHE A 11 27.28 0.15 3.15
CA PHE A 11 27.73 1.37 2.48
C PHE A 11 28.13 1.08 1.03
N ALA A 12 28.90 0.03 0.77
CA ALA A 12 29.39 -0.31 -0.58
C ALA A 12 28.26 -0.45 -1.61
N ARG A 13 27.11 -1.04 -1.24
CA ARG A 13 25.95 -1.14 -2.15
C ARG A 13 25.24 0.21 -2.37
N VAL A 14 25.21 1.08 -1.37
CA VAL A 14 24.54 2.39 -1.48
C VAL A 14 25.42 3.39 -2.21
N VAL A 15 26.71 3.48 -1.85
CA VAL A 15 27.71 4.37 -2.48
C VAL A 15 27.81 4.09 -3.98
N ASN A 16 27.95 2.83 -4.40
CA ASN A 16 27.98 2.49 -5.83
C ASN A 16 26.66 2.74 -6.57
N TYR A 17 25.54 2.89 -5.85
CA TYR A 17 24.26 3.29 -6.43
C TYR A 17 24.14 4.82 -6.55
N VAL A 18 24.54 5.57 -5.52
CA VAL A 18 24.40 7.03 -5.50
C VAL A 18 25.52 7.78 -6.23
N ASN A 19 26.75 7.26 -6.22
CA ASN A 19 27.89 7.85 -6.92
C ASN A 19 28.23 7.03 -8.16
N ASN A 20 27.27 6.95 -9.09
CA ASN A 20 27.45 6.33 -10.38
C ASN A 20 27.84 7.42 -11.41
N PRO A 21 29.08 7.44 -11.94
CA PRO A 21 29.57 8.55 -12.76
C PRO A 21 28.84 8.70 -14.11
N LYS A 22 28.02 7.72 -14.53
CA LYS A 22 27.16 7.83 -15.72
C LYS A 22 25.87 8.63 -15.47
N LYS A 23 25.59 9.02 -14.22
CA LYS A 23 24.27 9.52 -13.76
C LYS A 23 24.32 10.58 -12.67
N ALA A 24 25.43 10.67 -11.95
CA ALA A 24 25.54 11.43 -10.72
C ALA A 24 26.97 11.95 -10.47
N ARG A 25 27.06 12.98 -9.65
CA ARG A 25 28.31 13.49 -9.05
C ARG A 25 28.12 13.74 -7.56
N ILE A 26 29.18 13.63 -6.77
CA ILE A 26 29.21 14.19 -5.42
C ILE A 26 29.21 15.73 -5.55
N ILE A 27 28.39 16.39 -4.72
CA ILE A 27 28.31 17.86 -4.62
C ILE A 27 28.70 18.38 -3.22
N ASP A 28 28.66 17.51 -2.21
CA ASP A 28 29.09 17.83 -0.84
C ASP A 28 29.45 16.54 -0.08
N SER A 29 30.30 16.66 0.95
CA SER A 29 30.69 15.56 1.82
C SER A 29 31.32 16.06 3.11
N LYS A 30 31.35 15.22 4.15
CA LYS A 30 32.09 15.51 5.39
C LYS A 30 32.72 14.24 5.97
N ASP A 31 33.95 14.38 6.47
CA ASP A 31 34.72 13.37 7.21
C ASP A 31 35.02 12.05 6.43
N VAL A 32 34.81 12.03 5.11
CA VAL A 32 34.90 10.84 4.22
C VAL A 32 36.12 10.93 3.28
N ARG A 33 36.72 9.76 2.95
CA ARG A 33 37.76 9.65 1.91
C ARG A 33 37.12 9.49 0.52
N LEU A 34 37.45 10.36 -0.43
CA LEU A 34 36.72 10.52 -1.70
C LEU A 34 37.35 9.84 -2.92
N ASP A 35 38.45 9.11 -2.74
CA ASP A 35 39.32 8.59 -3.82
C ASP A 35 38.57 7.70 -4.82
N ASP A 36 37.72 6.80 -4.31
CA ASP A 36 36.90 5.89 -5.10
C ASP A 36 35.69 5.37 -4.27
N ASN A 37 34.70 4.77 -4.92
CA ASN A 37 33.48 4.27 -4.26
C ASN A 37 33.71 3.19 -3.18
N ALA A 38 34.72 2.32 -3.35
CA ALA A 38 35.09 1.34 -2.34
C ALA A 38 35.84 2.01 -1.17
N THR A 39 36.65 3.04 -1.42
CA THR A 39 37.34 3.80 -0.36
C THR A 39 36.41 4.71 0.43
N ILE A 40 35.45 5.38 -0.23
CA ILE A 40 34.31 6.05 0.41
C ILE A 40 33.58 5.05 1.32
N ALA A 41 33.14 3.91 0.77
CA ALA A 41 32.41 2.91 1.52
C ALA A 41 33.23 2.30 2.68
N ARG A 42 34.55 2.14 2.53
CA ARG A 42 35.45 1.64 3.57
C ARG A 42 35.59 2.64 4.72
N SER A 43 35.71 3.94 4.42
CA SER A 43 35.76 4.98 5.46
C SER A 43 34.44 5.10 6.23
N MET A 44 33.30 5.03 5.54
CA MET A 44 31.98 5.03 6.18
C MET A 44 31.67 3.76 6.98
N GLN A 45 32.15 2.61 6.52
CA GLN A 45 32.07 1.36 7.28
C GLN A 45 32.94 1.42 8.54
N GLY A 46 34.14 2.03 8.47
CA GLY A 46 35.02 2.25 9.62
C GLY A 46 34.30 2.93 10.79
N GLN A 47 33.73 4.12 10.57
CA GLN A 47 32.97 4.80 11.63
C GLN A 47 31.78 3.98 12.15
N ALA A 48 31.10 3.21 11.28
CA ALA A 48 30.02 2.33 11.73
C ALA A 48 30.51 1.18 12.64
N ASP A 49 31.77 0.76 12.45
CA ASP A 49 32.46 -0.24 13.24
C ASP A 49 33.21 0.34 14.45
N ASP A 50 33.39 1.66 14.56
CA ASP A 50 33.86 2.30 15.81
C ASP A 50 32.80 2.25 16.93
N LYS A 51 31.52 2.03 16.59
CA LYS A 51 30.43 1.91 17.58
C LYS A 51 30.75 0.83 18.64
N PRO A 52 30.74 1.16 19.95
CA PRO A 52 30.94 0.18 21.01
C PRO A 52 29.76 -0.80 21.15
N GLY A 53 30.09 -2.02 21.59
CA GLY A 53 29.14 -3.10 21.82
C GLY A 53 28.45 -3.58 20.54
N ARG A 54 27.13 -3.81 20.60
CA ARG A 54 26.35 -4.36 19.48
C ARG A 54 26.33 -3.39 18.28
N LYS A 55 26.85 -3.84 17.14
CA LYS A 55 26.81 -3.13 15.85
C LYS A 55 25.37 -3.01 15.31
N LEU A 56 25.13 -2.02 14.44
CA LEU A 56 23.82 -1.79 13.83
C LEU A 56 23.60 -2.72 12.64
N LYS A 57 22.45 -3.42 12.58
CA LYS A 57 22.06 -4.21 11.38
C LYS A 57 21.90 -3.36 10.12
N ASN A 58 21.54 -2.08 10.31
CA ASN A 58 21.44 -1.09 9.25
C ASN A 58 22.18 0.20 9.71
N PRO A 59 23.49 0.32 9.47
CA PRO A 59 24.28 1.50 9.86
C PRO A 59 24.13 2.68 8.90
N VAL A 60 23.55 2.48 7.72
CA VAL A 60 23.47 3.53 6.68
C VAL A 60 22.09 4.22 6.72
N TYR A 61 22.07 5.55 6.73
CA TYR A 61 20.95 6.33 6.19
C TYR A 61 21.15 6.52 4.68
N HIS A 62 20.17 6.11 3.89
CA HIS A 62 20.06 6.42 2.46
C HIS A 62 18.80 7.25 2.28
N ILE A 63 18.97 8.51 1.93
CA ILE A 63 17.88 9.47 1.70
C ILE A 63 17.86 9.83 0.20
N SER A 64 16.68 10.06 -0.38
CA SER A 64 16.53 10.92 -1.56
C SER A 64 15.76 12.18 -1.20
N LEU A 65 16.14 13.31 -1.78
CA LEU A 65 15.34 14.52 -1.83
C LEU A 65 15.01 14.82 -3.31
N ASP A 66 13.73 14.72 -3.64
CA ASP A 66 13.20 14.82 -4.99
C ASP A 66 12.50 16.18 -5.17
N PHE A 67 12.96 16.95 -6.16
CA PHE A 67 12.47 18.30 -6.44
C PHE A 67 11.39 18.30 -7.54
N ALA A 68 10.56 19.34 -7.57
CA ALA A 68 9.57 19.50 -8.63
C ALA A 68 10.27 19.87 -9.94
N HIS A 69 9.66 19.58 -11.10
CA HIS A 69 10.26 20.01 -12.38
C HIS A 69 10.27 21.54 -12.48
N GLU A 70 9.25 22.17 -11.92
CA GLU A 70 9.03 23.60 -11.78
C GLU A 70 10.12 24.32 -10.97
N ASP A 71 10.88 23.60 -10.13
CA ASP A 71 12.01 24.16 -9.38
C ASP A 71 13.34 24.11 -10.15
N THR A 72 13.41 23.37 -11.27
CA THR A 72 14.64 23.15 -12.07
C THR A 72 15.50 24.39 -12.30
N PRO A 73 14.95 25.58 -12.65
CA PRO A 73 15.76 26.78 -12.89
C PRO A 73 16.48 27.34 -11.65
N LYS A 74 16.06 26.95 -10.44
CA LYS A 74 16.63 27.41 -9.16
C LYS A 74 17.78 26.52 -8.67
N LEU A 75 17.83 25.26 -9.13
CA LEU A 75 18.64 24.21 -8.52
C LEU A 75 20.12 24.30 -8.96
N THR A 76 20.86 25.23 -8.37
CA THR A 76 22.34 25.21 -8.37
C THR A 76 22.85 24.05 -7.50
N ASP A 77 24.13 23.68 -7.63
CA ASP A 77 24.72 22.72 -6.68
C ASP A 77 24.71 23.31 -5.27
N ASP A 78 25.09 24.58 -5.09
CA ASP A 78 25.13 25.26 -3.79
C ASP A 78 23.79 25.23 -3.05
N LEU A 79 22.68 25.53 -3.73
CA LEU A 79 21.34 25.47 -3.14
C LEU A 79 20.96 24.04 -2.75
N MET A 80 21.33 23.05 -3.57
CA MET A 80 21.09 21.64 -3.27
C MET A 80 21.94 21.14 -2.09
N VAL A 81 23.17 21.66 -1.93
CA VAL A 81 24.02 21.43 -0.75
C VAL A 81 23.43 22.08 0.50
N GLU A 82 22.99 23.34 0.42
CA GLU A 82 22.38 24.07 1.54
C GLU A 82 21.14 23.33 2.07
N ILE A 83 20.23 22.97 1.17
CA ILE A 83 19.01 22.20 1.49
C ILE A 83 19.35 20.83 2.08
N ALA A 84 20.37 20.13 1.56
CA ALA A 84 20.80 18.84 2.09
C ALA A 84 21.37 18.96 3.53
N ARG A 85 22.21 19.95 3.79
CA ARG A 85 22.79 20.24 5.12
C ARG A 85 21.70 20.62 6.12
N GLU A 86 20.78 21.51 5.73
CA GLU A 86 19.69 21.95 6.61
C GLU A 86 18.65 20.84 6.85
N TYR A 87 18.39 19.98 5.84
CA TYR A 87 17.62 18.75 6.02
C TYR A 87 18.25 17.84 7.07
N MET A 88 19.56 17.53 6.92
CA MET A 88 20.29 16.68 7.86
C MET A 88 20.23 17.25 9.28
N ARG A 89 20.50 18.54 9.46
CA ARG A 89 20.43 19.23 10.76
C ARG A 89 19.05 19.10 11.40
N ARG A 90 17.97 19.36 10.65
CA ARG A 90 16.58 19.24 11.17
C ARG A 90 16.13 17.79 11.40
N MET A 91 16.79 16.83 10.75
CA MET A 91 16.63 15.40 11.02
C MET A 91 17.52 14.90 12.16
N GLY A 92 18.36 15.74 12.78
CA GLY A 92 19.31 15.32 13.81
C GLY A 92 20.40 14.38 13.28
N ILE A 93 20.65 14.40 11.97
CA ILE A 93 21.77 13.71 11.32
C ILE A 93 22.94 14.70 11.36
N THR A 94 23.70 14.65 12.45
CA THR A 94 24.76 15.61 12.77
C THR A 94 25.94 14.86 13.39
N ASN A 95 27.12 15.48 13.41
CA ASN A 95 28.35 14.89 13.96
C ASN A 95 28.69 13.52 13.34
N THR A 96 28.54 13.36 12.02
CA THR A 96 28.67 12.06 11.35
C THR A 96 29.14 12.21 9.91
N GLN A 97 29.78 11.18 9.36
CA GLN A 97 30.18 11.14 7.95
C GLN A 97 28.98 11.17 7.01
N TYR A 98 29.11 11.92 5.91
CA TYR A 98 28.15 11.87 4.82
C TYR A 98 28.77 12.19 3.45
N ILE A 99 28.05 11.78 2.39
CA ILE A 99 28.17 12.30 1.03
C ILE A 99 26.79 12.73 0.51
N VAL A 100 26.77 13.76 -0.34
CA VAL A 100 25.59 14.23 -1.09
C VAL A 100 25.88 14.07 -2.58
N CYS A 101 25.06 13.28 -3.27
CA CYS A 101 25.19 13.03 -4.71
C CYS A 101 24.01 13.64 -5.47
N ARG A 102 24.25 14.56 -6.41
CA ARG A 102 23.22 15.06 -7.34
C ARG A 102 23.02 14.07 -8.47
N HIS A 103 21.78 13.72 -8.78
CA HIS A 103 21.38 12.85 -9.89
C HIS A 103 20.68 13.66 -10.98
N THR A 104 21.07 13.42 -12.23
CA THR A 104 20.48 14.07 -13.41
C THR A 104 19.92 13.05 -14.41
N ASP A 105 19.66 11.82 -13.98
CA ASP A 105 19.20 10.72 -14.84
C ASP A 105 17.67 10.66 -15.05
N ARG A 106 16.94 11.72 -14.65
CA ARG A 106 15.47 11.83 -14.70
C ARG A 106 15.01 13.24 -15.02
N GLU A 107 13.78 13.34 -15.51
CA GLU A 107 13.02 14.59 -15.73
C GLU A 107 12.91 15.49 -14.48
N HIS A 108 12.99 14.88 -13.29
CA HIS A 108 13.03 15.55 -12.00
C HIS A 108 14.44 15.45 -11.43
N GLN A 109 15.04 16.60 -11.16
CA GLN A 109 16.30 16.65 -10.43
C GLN A 109 16.09 16.18 -8.99
N HIS A 110 17.05 15.41 -8.50
CA HIS A 110 17.04 14.88 -7.15
C HIS A 110 18.46 14.75 -6.63
N LEU A 111 18.61 14.71 -5.32
CA LEU A 111 19.86 14.35 -4.66
C LEU A 111 19.66 13.12 -3.79
N HIS A 112 20.75 12.39 -3.57
CA HIS A 112 20.83 11.36 -2.57
C HIS A 112 21.81 11.77 -1.48
N ILE A 113 21.40 11.62 -0.22
CA ILE A 113 22.30 11.72 0.93
C ILE A 113 22.59 10.31 1.41
N VAL A 114 23.87 10.01 1.61
CA VAL A 114 24.31 8.82 2.33
C VAL A 114 25.02 9.31 3.57
N ALA A 115 24.47 9.00 4.74
CA ALA A 115 25.03 9.38 6.03
C ALA A 115 25.17 8.14 6.92
N ASN A 116 26.12 8.16 7.85
CA ASN A 116 26.23 7.11 8.85
C ASN A 116 25.15 7.30 9.94
N ARG A 117 24.79 6.21 10.62
CA ARG A 117 23.92 6.17 11.81
C ARG A 117 24.70 6.04 13.11
N VAL A 118 26.02 5.91 13.00
CA VAL A 118 26.97 6.09 14.08
C VAL A 118 27.55 7.51 13.94
N ASP A 119 27.59 8.27 15.04
CA ASP A 119 28.23 9.59 15.08
C ASP A 119 29.74 9.49 15.36
N ASN A 120 30.45 10.61 15.34
CA ASN A 120 31.92 10.67 15.49
C ASN A 120 32.37 10.24 16.91
N ASP A 121 31.44 10.17 17.87
CA ASP A 121 31.65 9.69 19.24
C ASP A 121 31.22 8.23 19.44
N GLY A 122 30.87 7.51 18.35
CA GLY A 122 30.46 6.11 18.37
C GLY A 122 29.01 5.85 18.80
N ASN A 123 28.22 6.89 19.10
CA ASN A 123 26.84 6.75 19.53
C ASN A 123 25.90 6.51 18.34
N THR A 124 24.69 6.00 18.61
CA THR A 124 23.70 5.76 17.55
C THR A 124 22.77 6.95 17.40
N ILE A 125 22.76 7.54 16.21
CA ILE A 125 21.84 8.62 15.85
C ILE A 125 20.39 8.11 15.95
N SER A 126 19.62 8.79 16.79
CA SER A 126 18.22 8.43 17.09
C SER A 126 17.37 8.42 15.82
N ASP A 127 16.68 7.30 15.62
CA ASP A 127 15.91 7.00 14.42
C ASP A 127 14.39 6.95 14.69
N SER A 128 14.02 7.62 15.79
CA SER A 128 12.67 7.77 16.30
C SER A 128 11.85 8.72 15.42
N ASN A 129 10.67 8.26 15.01
CA ASN A 129 9.72 9.02 14.20
C ASN A 129 10.28 9.57 12.88
N ASP A 130 11.34 8.99 12.31
CA ASP A 130 12.01 9.48 11.09
C ASP A 130 11.03 9.80 9.96
N ASN A 131 10.08 8.91 9.66
CA ASN A 131 9.09 9.13 8.60
C ASN A 131 8.26 10.42 8.83
N VAL A 132 7.89 10.69 10.09
CA VAL A 132 7.11 11.87 10.48
C VAL A 132 7.98 13.13 10.48
N ARG A 133 9.22 13.03 10.98
CA ARG A 133 10.20 14.12 10.95
C ARG A 133 10.52 14.51 9.50
N ASN A 134 10.83 13.53 8.65
CA ASN A 134 11.11 13.69 7.22
C ASN A 134 9.99 14.45 6.49
N VAL A 135 8.73 14.03 6.66
CA VAL A 135 7.58 14.72 6.03
C VAL A 135 7.44 16.17 6.55
N LYS A 136 7.61 16.40 7.87
CA LYS A 136 7.57 17.75 8.47
C LYS A 136 8.71 18.63 7.96
N VAL A 137 9.93 18.09 7.85
CA VAL A 137 11.12 18.81 7.37
C VAL A 137 10.97 19.14 5.89
N CYS A 138 10.64 18.18 5.03
CA CYS A 138 10.44 18.42 3.59
C CYS A 138 9.36 19.48 3.31
N LYS A 139 8.22 19.43 4.03
CA LYS A 139 7.13 20.41 3.89
C LYS A 139 7.54 21.80 4.36
N THR A 140 8.40 21.88 5.38
CA THR A 140 8.92 23.13 5.94
C THR A 140 9.98 23.76 5.02
N LEU A 141 10.98 22.99 4.59
CA LEU A 141 12.01 23.45 3.64
C LEU A 141 11.42 23.84 2.28
N THR A 142 10.39 23.12 1.80
CA THR A 142 9.68 23.49 0.56
C THR A 142 9.07 24.90 0.66
N ARG A 143 8.59 25.32 1.84
CA ARG A 143 8.07 26.68 2.04
C ARG A 143 9.20 27.72 2.14
N GLU A 144 10.22 27.43 2.93
CA GLU A 144 11.30 28.39 3.23
C GLU A 144 12.16 28.71 2.02
N TYR A 145 12.53 27.70 1.23
CA TYR A 145 13.30 27.88 -0.01
C TYR A 145 12.43 28.25 -1.24
N GLY A 146 11.16 28.64 -1.03
CA GLY A 146 10.24 29.04 -2.10
C GLY A 146 10.05 27.98 -3.19
N LEU A 147 10.12 26.70 -2.83
CA LEU A 147 10.05 25.56 -3.75
C LEU A 147 8.59 25.19 -4.06
N HIS A 148 8.39 24.51 -5.19
CA HIS A 148 7.05 24.18 -5.66
C HIS A 148 6.39 23.09 -4.78
N PHE A 149 5.17 23.39 -4.32
CA PHE A 149 4.26 22.43 -3.71
C PHE A 149 3.48 21.69 -4.80
N SER A 150 3.97 20.51 -5.20
CA SER A 150 3.40 19.67 -6.24
C SER A 150 1.89 19.48 -6.07
N LYS A 151 1.10 19.88 -7.07
CA LYS A 151 -0.38 20.00 -7.02
C LYS A 151 -1.11 18.65 -7.05
N GLY A 152 -0.92 17.84 -6.01
CA GLY A 152 -1.79 16.70 -5.66
C GLY A 152 -1.75 15.50 -6.62
N LYS A 153 -2.77 14.65 -6.51
CA LYS A 153 -2.81 13.28 -7.07
C LYS A 153 -3.10 13.17 -8.56
N MET A 154 -3.40 14.29 -9.22
CA MET A 154 -3.74 14.29 -10.65
C MET A 154 -2.49 14.07 -11.50
N ASN A 155 -1.38 14.73 -11.16
CA ASN A 155 -0.14 14.72 -11.97
C ASN A 155 0.77 13.49 -11.71
N VAL A 156 0.22 12.39 -11.18
CA VAL A 156 0.98 11.15 -10.90
C VAL A 156 0.90 10.19 -12.09
N LYS A 157 2.05 10.02 -12.77
CA LYS A 157 2.25 9.13 -13.94
C LYS A 157 1.84 7.68 -13.65
N ARG A 158 0.59 7.33 -13.98
CA ARG A 158 -0.08 6.05 -13.61
C ARG A 158 0.63 4.83 -14.20
N ASP A 159 1.22 4.98 -15.38
CA ASP A 159 2.07 4.03 -16.11
C ASP A 159 3.30 3.58 -15.32
N ARG A 160 3.86 4.45 -14.46
CA ARG A 160 5.06 4.17 -13.66
C ARG A 160 4.77 3.47 -12.33
N LEU A 161 3.51 3.44 -11.89
CA LEU A 161 3.10 2.82 -10.62
C LEU A 161 3.25 1.29 -10.64
N ARG A 162 3.68 0.70 -9.52
CA ARG A 162 3.90 -0.75 -9.36
C ARG A 162 3.32 -1.25 -8.04
N GLY A 163 3.06 -2.56 -7.95
CA GLY A 163 2.57 -3.22 -6.73
C GLY A 163 1.35 -2.54 -6.10
N LYS A 164 1.39 -2.37 -4.77
CA LYS A 164 0.32 -1.77 -3.97
C LYS A 164 -0.13 -0.40 -4.49
N ASP A 165 0.79 0.48 -4.90
CA ASP A 165 0.41 1.83 -5.35
C ASP A 165 -0.37 1.84 -6.67
N LYS A 166 -0.08 0.90 -7.59
CA LYS A 166 -0.88 0.77 -8.82
C LYS A 166 -2.34 0.43 -8.47
N VAL A 167 -2.56 -0.50 -7.55
CA VAL A 167 -3.91 -0.90 -7.10
C VAL A 167 -4.59 0.22 -6.29
N LYS A 168 -3.83 0.89 -5.41
CA LYS A 168 -4.29 2.07 -4.65
C LYS A 168 -4.83 3.18 -5.56
N TYR A 169 -4.12 3.48 -6.64
CA TYR A 169 -4.56 4.47 -7.62
C TYR A 169 -5.69 3.98 -8.52
N GLN A 170 -5.73 2.71 -8.91
CA GLN A 170 -6.90 2.13 -9.59
C GLN A 170 -8.19 2.30 -8.76
N ILE A 171 -8.11 2.11 -7.43
CA ILE A 171 -9.26 2.34 -6.54
C ILE A 171 -9.56 3.85 -6.42
N TYR A 172 -8.54 4.71 -6.28
CA TYR A 172 -8.72 6.18 -6.24
C TYR A 172 -9.45 6.70 -7.49
N ASP A 173 -8.99 6.28 -8.67
CA ASP A 173 -9.54 6.71 -9.96
C ASP A 173 -10.96 6.18 -10.16
N ALA A 174 -11.23 4.91 -9.80
CA ALA A 174 -12.57 4.32 -9.84
C ALA A 174 -13.57 5.03 -8.92
N ILE A 175 -13.18 5.36 -7.67
CA ILE A 175 -14.02 6.14 -6.76
C ILE A 175 -14.25 7.55 -7.31
N LYS A 176 -13.20 8.20 -7.85
CA LYS A 176 -13.31 9.54 -8.44
C LYS A 176 -14.22 9.60 -9.66
N ALA A 177 -14.23 8.56 -10.49
CA ALA A 177 -15.14 8.44 -11.65
C ALA A 177 -16.57 8.05 -11.24
N ALA A 178 -16.75 7.26 -10.18
CA ALA A 178 -18.08 6.87 -9.68
C ALA A 178 -18.83 8.03 -9.01
N LEU A 179 -18.14 8.84 -8.18
CA LEU A 179 -18.75 9.82 -7.29
C LEU A 179 -19.71 10.85 -7.96
N PRO A 180 -19.44 11.41 -9.16
CA PRO A 180 -20.38 12.31 -9.84
C PRO A 180 -21.71 11.68 -10.25
N HIS A 181 -21.86 10.36 -10.08
CA HIS A 181 -23.01 9.57 -10.51
C HIS A 181 -23.63 8.74 -9.37
N CYS A 182 -23.29 9.05 -8.11
CA CYS A 182 -23.74 8.36 -6.90
C CYS A 182 -24.40 9.38 -5.95
N ASN A 183 -25.63 9.11 -5.52
CA ASN A 183 -26.34 9.88 -4.51
C ASN A 183 -26.28 9.19 -3.13
N CYS A 184 -26.05 7.88 -3.10
CA CYS A 184 -25.95 7.09 -1.87
C CYS A 184 -24.81 6.05 -1.89
N TRP A 185 -24.58 5.41 -0.74
CA TRP A 185 -23.61 4.32 -0.60
C TRP A 185 -23.92 3.10 -1.48
N ALA A 186 -25.20 2.80 -1.76
CA ALA A 186 -25.57 1.67 -2.60
C ALA A 186 -25.07 1.86 -4.05
N ASP A 187 -25.30 3.05 -4.63
CA ASP A 187 -24.80 3.41 -5.97
C ASP A 187 -23.28 3.27 -6.06
N LEU A 188 -22.57 3.73 -5.02
CA LEU A 188 -21.11 3.67 -4.97
C LEU A 188 -20.62 2.22 -4.88
N CYS A 189 -21.21 1.41 -4.01
CA CYS A 189 -20.90 -0.02 -3.89
C CYS A 189 -21.17 -0.76 -5.20
N GLU A 190 -22.28 -0.48 -5.90
CA GLU A 190 -22.61 -1.14 -7.17
C GLU A 190 -21.62 -0.76 -8.30
N LYS A 191 -21.32 0.54 -8.47
CA LYS A 191 -20.36 1.00 -9.50
C LYS A 191 -18.93 0.55 -9.23
N LEU A 192 -18.56 0.33 -7.97
CA LEU A 192 -17.25 -0.22 -7.58
C LEU A 192 -17.20 -1.74 -7.74
N ALA A 193 -18.28 -2.47 -7.40
CA ALA A 193 -18.37 -3.91 -7.61
C ALA A 193 -18.23 -4.28 -9.11
N LYS A 194 -18.87 -3.50 -10.00
CA LYS A 194 -18.70 -3.63 -11.48
C LYS A 194 -17.26 -3.40 -11.98
N GLN A 195 -16.39 -2.83 -11.15
CA GLN A 195 -14.96 -2.64 -11.43
C GLN A 195 -14.07 -3.61 -10.62
N GLY A 196 -14.64 -4.64 -9.98
CA GLY A 196 -13.91 -5.58 -9.13
C GLY A 196 -13.35 -4.93 -7.86
N ILE A 197 -14.04 -3.92 -7.30
CA ILE A 197 -13.65 -3.23 -6.07
C ILE A 197 -14.71 -3.51 -5.00
N GLY A 198 -14.34 -4.30 -3.99
CA GLY A 198 -15.16 -4.52 -2.80
C GLY A 198 -15.14 -3.31 -1.86
N VAL A 199 -16.24 -3.06 -1.18
CA VAL A 199 -16.39 -2.02 -0.14
C VAL A 199 -16.71 -2.70 1.18
N HIS A 200 -15.98 -2.36 2.24
CA HIS A 200 -16.17 -2.93 3.58
C HIS A 200 -16.15 -1.82 4.63
N PHE A 201 -17.20 -1.74 5.44
CA PHE A 201 -17.29 -0.81 6.56
C PHE A 201 -16.58 -1.36 7.80
N LYS A 202 -15.91 -0.48 8.54
CA LYS A 202 -15.29 -0.81 9.83
C LYS A 202 -16.18 -0.28 10.95
N LEU A 203 -16.67 -1.19 11.79
CA LEU A 203 -17.49 -0.87 12.95
C LEU A 203 -16.64 -0.70 14.22
N ASP A 204 -17.13 0.10 15.18
CA ASP A 204 -16.64 0.10 16.56
C ASP A 204 -17.19 -1.13 17.30
N ARG A 205 -16.32 -1.84 18.01
CA ARG A 205 -16.67 -3.02 18.82
C ARG A 205 -17.49 -2.69 20.07
N ARG A 206 -17.64 -1.40 20.43
CA ARG A 206 -18.33 -0.96 21.66
C ARG A 206 -19.79 -0.59 21.45
N ASN A 207 -20.16 -0.10 20.26
CA ASN A 207 -21.49 0.44 19.97
C ASN A 207 -21.99 0.15 18.55
N GLY A 208 -21.24 -0.62 17.73
CA GLY A 208 -21.63 -0.98 16.36
C GLY A 208 -21.45 0.13 15.31
N ASN A 209 -21.20 1.38 15.71
CA ASN A 209 -21.17 2.52 14.80
C ASN A 209 -20.04 2.41 13.75
N ILE A 210 -20.31 2.87 12.53
CA ILE A 210 -19.31 2.90 11.47
C ILE A 210 -18.24 3.95 11.79
N VAL A 211 -17.00 3.50 11.98
CA VAL A 211 -15.80 4.33 12.24
C VAL A 211 -14.87 4.46 11.03
N GLY A 212 -15.21 3.82 9.91
CA GLY A 212 -14.45 3.93 8.68
C GLY A 212 -14.96 3.05 7.55
N VAL A 213 -14.32 3.21 6.39
CA VAL A 213 -14.52 2.39 5.20
C VAL A 213 -13.17 1.93 4.69
N SER A 214 -13.16 0.78 4.02
CA SER A 214 -12.05 0.20 3.29
C SER A 214 -12.52 -0.32 1.94
N PHE A 215 -11.62 -0.23 0.96
CA PHE A 215 -11.84 -0.65 -0.41
C PHE A 215 -10.80 -1.71 -0.76
N THR A 216 -11.23 -2.78 -1.43
CA THR A 216 -10.40 -3.96 -1.74
C THR A 216 -10.41 -4.23 -3.23
N LYS A 217 -9.23 -4.39 -3.84
CA LYS A 217 -9.08 -4.84 -5.24
C LYS A 217 -7.86 -5.75 -5.34
N ASN A 218 -7.98 -6.87 -6.07
CA ASN A 218 -6.92 -7.87 -6.23
C ASN A 218 -6.29 -8.27 -4.87
N GLU A 219 -7.13 -8.63 -3.90
CA GLU A 219 -6.77 -8.96 -2.50
C GLU A 219 -6.15 -7.83 -1.66
N ILE A 220 -5.79 -6.68 -2.26
CA ILE A 220 -5.17 -5.55 -1.56
C ILE A 220 -6.26 -4.60 -1.06
N SER A 221 -6.42 -4.53 0.26
CA SER A 221 -7.33 -3.60 0.95
C SER A 221 -6.63 -2.32 1.40
N PHE A 222 -7.28 -1.17 1.23
CA PHE A 222 -6.90 0.11 1.83
C PHE A 222 -8.10 0.71 2.56
N SER A 223 -7.91 1.27 3.77
CA SER A 223 -8.91 2.21 4.30
C SER A 223 -9.09 3.36 3.32
N GLY A 224 -10.32 3.80 3.06
CA GLY A 224 -10.59 4.95 2.20
C GLY A 224 -9.78 6.18 2.61
N SER A 225 -9.64 6.42 3.93
CA SER A 225 -8.76 7.44 4.51
C SER A 225 -7.26 7.30 4.18
N ARG A 226 -6.78 6.07 3.95
CA ARG A 226 -5.42 5.73 3.46
C ARG A 226 -5.31 5.79 1.93
N ILE A 227 -6.42 5.94 1.19
CA ILE A 227 -6.45 6.25 -0.24
C ILE A 227 -6.47 7.77 -0.42
N ASP A 228 -7.46 8.47 0.15
CA ASP A 228 -7.57 9.93 0.22
C ASP A 228 -8.35 10.37 1.47
N ARG A 229 -8.08 11.58 1.98
CA ARG A 229 -8.88 12.13 3.08
C ARG A 229 -10.32 12.44 2.64
N SER A 230 -10.56 12.79 1.37
CA SER A 230 -11.91 12.90 0.81
C SER A 230 -12.63 11.54 0.71
N MET A 231 -11.90 10.43 0.77
CA MET A 231 -12.42 9.06 0.69
C MET A 231 -12.54 8.39 2.07
N SER A 232 -12.34 9.12 3.18
CA SER A 232 -12.74 8.62 4.50
C SER A 232 -14.26 8.54 4.59
N PHE A 233 -14.79 7.57 5.36
CA PHE A 233 -16.23 7.31 5.50
C PHE A 233 -17.06 8.60 5.66
N TYR A 234 -16.87 9.37 6.75
CA TYR A 234 -17.57 10.64 7.02
C TYR A 234 -17.38 11.76 5.97
N LYS A 235 -16.49 11.61 4.98
CA LYS A 235 -16.34 12.57 3.87
C LYS A 235 -17.09 12.13 2.62
N LEU A 236 -17.20 10.83 2.37
CA LEU A 236 -18.07 10.27 1.33
C LEU A 236 -19.54 10.33 1.77
N ASP A 237 -19.80 9.96 3.02
CA ASP A 237 -21.12 9.97 3.64
C ASP A 237 -21.78 11.36 3.64
N ARG A 238 -20.98 12.42 3.89
CA ARG A 238 -21.43 13.82 3.80
C ARG A 238 -21.69 14.30 2.36
N LEU A 239 -21.27 13.57 1.33
CA LEU A 239 -21.72 13.82 -0.06
C LEU A 239 -23.08 13.15 -0.30
N PHE A 240 -23.34 12.03 0.38
CA PHE A 240 -24.60 11.28 0.37
C PHE A 240 -25.59 11.78 1.44
N GLY A 241 -25.59 13.08 1.73
CA GLY A 241 -26.52 13.72 2.68
C GLY A 241 -26.39 13.28 4.15
N ASN A 242 -25.37 12.50 4.51
CA ASN A 242 -25.26 11.76 5.78
C ASN A 242 -26.41 10.74 5.99
N GLN A 243 -26.92 10.13 4.91
CA GLN A 243 -28.03 9.17 4.94
C GLN A 243 -27.63 7.78 5.49
N ILE A 244 -26.90 7.75 6.59
CA ILE A 244 -26.83 6.57 7.46
C ILE A 244 -28.17 6.53 8.22
N ALA A 245 -29.02 5.56 7.91
CA ALA A 245 -30.19 5.31 8.75
C ALA A 245 -29.70 4.89 10.16
N GLU A 246 -30.02 5.69 11.17
CA GLU A 246 -29.60 5.43 12.55
C GLU A 246 -30.07 4.03 12.99
N GLY A 247 -29.12 3.18 13.39
CA GLY A 247 -29.39 1.81 13.81
C GLY A 247 -29.29 0.71 12.74
N MET A 248 -28.99 1.01 11.47
CA MET A 248 -28.81 -0.05 10.47
C MET A 248 -27.48 -0.82 10.59
N GLU A 249 -27.58 -2.13 10.85
CA GLU A 249 -26.60 -3.09 10.32
C GLU A 249 -26.58 -3.02 8.79
N TRP A 250 -25.40 -2.95 8.17
CA TRP A 250 -25.30 -3.10 6.72
C TRP A 250 -25.55 -4.57 6.32
N ARG A 251 -26.78 -4.86 5.86
CA ARG A 251 -27.12 -6.14 5.25
C ARG A 251 -27.04 -6.02 3.72
N PRO A 252 -26.21 -6.82 3.02
CA PRO A 252 -26.23 -6.85 1.57
C PRO A 252 -27.59 -7.36 1.10
N ARG A 253 -28.22 -6.66 0.15
CA ARG A 253 -29.51 -7.05 -0.42
C ARG A 253 -29.34 -8.25 -1.37
N VAL A 254 -29.32 -9.45 -0.79
CA VAL A 254 -29.46 -10.70 -1.56
C VAL A 254 -30.81 -10.64 -2.28
N GLN A 255 -30.81 -11.00 -3.56
CA GLN A 255 -32.06 -11.16 -4.32
C GLN A 255 -32.68 -12.50 -3.93
N GLU A 256 -33.82 -12.46 -3.24
CA GLU A 256 -34.63 -13.65 -3.02
C GLU A 256 -35.23 -14.11 -4.35
N GLN A 257 -34.90 -15.34 -4.77
CA GLN A 257 -35.59 -15.98 -5.89
C GLN A 257 -36.95 -16.50 -5.40
N PRO A 258 -38.04 -16.29 -6.15
CA PRO A 258 -39.33 -16.93 -5.84
C PRO A 258 -39.20 -18.45 -5.91
N GLN A 259 -39.73 -19.16 -4.90
CA GLN A 259 -39.82 -20.62 -4.98
C GLN A 259 -40.93 -21.04 -5.96
N PRO A 260 -40.72 -22.08 -6.78
CA PRO A 260 -41.77 -22.62 -7.63
C PRO A 260 -42.81 -23.40 -6.80
N ILE A 261 -44.09 -23.18 -7.11
CA ILE A 261 -45.21 -23.93 -6.55
C ILE A 261 -45.15 -25.37 -7.08
N ARG A 262 -45.33 -26.36 -6.20
CA ARG A 262 -45.52 -27.76 -6.59
C ARG A 262 -46.96 -27.99 -7.06
N GLN A 263 -47.11 -28.76 -8.13
CA GLN A 263 -48.29 -29.56 -8.41
C GLN A 263 -47.82 -30.98 -8.74
N ASP A 264 -48.37 -31.96 -8.03
CA ASP A 264 -48.17 -33.38 -8.32
C ASP A 264 -49.18 -33.85 -9.38
N VAL A 265 -48.85 -34.89 -10.13
CA VAL A 265 -49.75 -36.01 -10.48
C VAL A 265 -48.89 -37.15 -11.06
N GLU A 266 -49.24 -38.39 -10.71
CA GLU A 266 -48.47 -39.59 -11.07
C GLU A 266 -48.92 -40.24 -12.40
N SER A 267 -47.94 -40.93 -13.01
CA SER A 267 -48.06 -42.26 -13.66
C SER A 267 -49.13 -42.49 -14.75
N HIS A 268 -48.66 -42.88 -15.94
CA HIS A 268 -48.76 -44.27 -16.47
C HIS A 268 -48.44 -44.29 -17.98
N ASN A 269 -47.68 -45.29 -18.44
CA ASN A 269 -47.57 -45.66 -19.86
C ASN A 269 -47.17 -47.14 -19.96
N ASN A 270 -47.84 -47.89 -20.85
CA ASN A 270 -47.60 -49.32 -21.05
C ASN A 270 -47.53 -49.64 -22.56
N THR A 271 -46.42 -50.28 -22.96
CA THR A 271 -46.41 -51.46 -23.86
C THR A 271 -46.61 -51.28 -25.39
N THR A 272 -45.73 -51.96 -26.15
CA THR A 272 -45.81 -52.40 -27.58
C THR A 272 -45.80 -51.36 -28.74
N ASP A 273 -45.25 -51.63 -29.94
CA ASP A 273 -44.17 -52.57 -30.37
C ASP A 273 -43.69 -52.33 -31.84
N THR A 274 -42.55 -52.94 -32.19
CA THR A 274 -42.10 -53.54 -33.48
C THR A 274 -41.77 -52.80 -34.80
N PHE A 275 -40.70 -53.36 -35.41
CA PHE A 275 -40.38 -53.59 -36.85
C PHE A 275 -39.79 -52.51 -37.82
N ILE A 276 -38.45 -52.60 -37.98
CA ILE A 276 -37.66 -52.77 -39.25
C ILE A 276 -37.87 -51.80 -40.44
N ARG A 277 -36.78 -51.14 -40.92
CA ARG A 277 -35.97 -51.61 -42.08
C ARG A 277 -34.65 -50.82 -42.33
N GLU A 278 -33.63 -51.54 -42.81
CA GLU A 278 -32.37 -51.06 -43.42
C GLU A 278 -32.49 -50.97 -44.98
N PRO A 279 -31.48 -50.59 -45.83
CA PRO A 279 -30.01 -50.68 -45.64
C PRO A 279 -29.15 -49.49 -46.14
N SER A 280 -27.83 -49.60 -45.92
CA SER A 280 -26.76 -48.86 -46.64
C SER A 280 -26.29 -49.62 -47.90
N PRO A 281 -25.38 -49.10 -48.76
CA PRO A 281 -23.91 -49.11 -48.50
C PRO A 281 -23.20 -47.83 -49.06
N THR A 282 -21.86 -47.64 -49.17
CA THR A 282 -20.71 -48.56 -49.26
C THR A 282 -19.36 -47.83 -48.98
N LYS A 283 -18.46 -48.42 -48.14
CA LYS A 283 -16.96 -48.46 -48.24
C LYS A 283 -16.09 -47.16 -48.32
N THR A 284 -14.83 -47.08 -47.87
CA THR A 284 -13.87 -48.06 -47.22
C THR A 284 -12.74 -47.32 -46.45
N GLU A 285 -12.23 -47.94 -45.35
CA GLU A 285 -10.81 -48.10 -44.89
C GLU A 285 -9.79 -46.93 -44.87
N ALA A 286 -8.73 -46.87 -44.05
CA ALA A 286 -8.26 -47.49 -42.78
C ALA A 286 -7.13 -46.54 -42.23
N ASP A 287 -6.71 -46.40 -40.97
CA ASP A 287 -6.20 -47.27 -39.89
C ASP A 287 -6.14 -46.40 -38.59
N GLY A 288 -5.86 -46.83 -37.35
CA GLY A 288 -5.60 -48.16 -36.78
C GLY A 288 -4.89 -48.07 -35.39
N ASN A 289 -5.27 -48.95 -34.44
CA ASN A 289 -4.63 -49.26 -33.13
C ASN A 289 -4.94 -48.37 -31.88
N GLY A 290 -5.15 -49.00 -30.70
CA GLY A 290 -5.18 -48.32 -29.38
C GLY A 290 -6.30 -48.67 -28.37
N SER A 291 -6.18 -49.80 -27.66
CA SER A 291 -6.90 -50.25 -26.43
C SER A 291 -7.09 -49.18 -25.31
N THR A 292 -8.07 -49.18 -24.38
CA THR A 292 -9.10 -50.19 -23.96
C THR A 292 -10.23 -49.56 -23.10
N SER A 293 -11.27 -50.35 -22.82
CA SER A 293 -12.38 -50.28 -21.83
C SER A 293 -12.07 -49.65 -20.44
N THR A 294 -13.03 -49.27 -19.56
CA THR A 294 -14.47 -49.57 -19.38
C THR A 294 -15.29 -48.36 -18.83
N GLU A 295 -16.64 -48.46 -18.89
CA GLU A 295 -17.69 -47.95 -17.97
C GLU A 295 -17.40 -46.70 -17.08
N SER A 296 -18.23 -45.66 -17.02
CA SER A 296 -19.65 -45.72 -16.62
C SER A 296 -20.31 -44.34 -16.80
N GLY A 297 -21.64 -44.27 -16.92
CA GLY A 297 -22.37 -43.02 -17.13
C GLY A 297 -23.14 -42.52 -15.91
N SER A 298 -23.26 -41.19 -15.75
CA SER A 298 -24.38 -40.53 -15.06
C SER A 298 -24.36 -39.00 -15.27
N ASN A 299 -25.53 -38.38 -15.05
CA ASN A 299 -25.78 -36.96 -15.32
C ASN A 299 -25.33 -36.04 -14.17
N ILE A 300 -25.19 -34.75 -14.53
CA ILE A 300 -25.45 -33.53 -13.75
C ILE A 300 -25.95 -33.73 -12.31
N VAL A 301 -25.23 -33.19 -11.31
CA VAL A 301 -25.84 -32.40 -10.22
C VAL A 301 -24.91 -31.24 -9.84
N GLN A 302 -25.48 -30.04 -9.72
CA GLN A 302 -24.85 -28.85 -9.13
C GLN A 302 -25.29 -28.74 -7.66
N VAL A 303 -24.35 -28.69 -6.70
CA VAL A 303 -24.67 -28.61 -5.26
C VAL A 303 -24.06 -27.37 -4.62
N THR A 304 -24.85 -26.67 -3.81
CA THR A 304 -24.50 -25.47 -3.03
C THR A 304 -24.73 -25.72 -1.53
N ILE A 305 -24.56 -24.69 -0.68
CA ILE A 305 -24.64 -24.73 0.81
C ILE A 305 -23.37 -25.39 1.38
N GLY A 306 -22.55 -24.75 2.22
CA GLY A 306 -22.78 -24.23 3.60
C GLY A 306 -21.77 -24.94 4.52
N THR A 307 -21.41 -24.54 5.73
CA THR A 307 -21.94 -23.57 6.71
C THR A 307 -20.84 -23.33 7.75
N LEU A 308 -20.78 -22.16 8.43
CA LEU A 308 -20.44 -22.10 9.88
C LEU A 308 -20.67 -20.69 10.49
N MET A 309 -21.61 -20.64 11.44
CA MET A 309 -21.58 -19.81 12.65
C MET A 309 -21.46 -20.79 13.86
N GLU A 310 -21.30 -20.42 15.14
CA GLU A 310 -21.34 -19.11 15.83
C GLU A 310 -20.04 -18.87 16.66
N LEU A 311 -19.92 -18.70 17.99
CA LEU A 311 -20.81 -18.56 19.17
C LEU A 311 -20.04 -17.83 20.32
N CYS A 312 -20.69 -17.73 21.48
CA CYS A 312 -20.20 -17.35 22.82
C CYS A 312 -20.06 -15.84 23.13
N VAL A 313 -20.52 -15.48 24.33
CA VAL A 313 -21.10 -14.16 24.66
C VAL A 313 -20.84 -13.78 26.14
N GLN A 314 -20.59 -12.48 26.41
CA GLN A 314 -20.68 -11.80 27.74
C GLN A 314 -19.66 -12.19 28.86
N PRO A 315 -19.60 -11.51 30.04
CA PRO A 315 -19.84 -10.07 30.34
C PRO A 315 -18.82 -9.38 31.32
N HIS A 316 -18.75 -8.02 31.30
CA HIS A 316 -18.63 -7.06 32.45
C HIS A 316 -17.64 -5.85 32.40
N GLN A 317 -18.23 -4.66 32.66
CA GLN A 317 -17.79 -3.44 33.38
C GLN A 317 -16.42 -2.72 33.15
N ALA A 318 -16.49 -1.67 32.31
CA ALA A 318 -16.23 -0.23 32.59
C ALA A 318 -15.22 0.30 33.65
N LYS A 319 -14.39 1.26 33.23
CA LYS A 319 -14.44 2.68 33.72
C LYS A 319 -13.75 3.68 32.76
N VAL A 320 -13.84 4.97 33.08
CA VAL A 320 -13.65 6.13 32.16
C VAL A 320 -12.30 6.86 32.29
N SER A 321 -11.91 7.62 31.25
CA SER A 321 -11.49 9.04 31.41
C SER A 321 -11.49 9.80 30.07
N SER A 322 -11.41 11.13 30.14
CA SER A 322 -11.31 12.12 29.05
C SER A 322 -9.88 12.20 28.45
N GLY A 323 -9.61 12.91 27.35
CA GLY A 323 -10.45 13.71 26.44
C GLY A 323 -9.59 14.48 25.43
N GLY A 324 -10.10 15.61 24.92
CA GLY A 324 -9.32 16.57 24.12
C GLY A 324 -9.46 16.43 22.60
N GLY A 325 -10.22 17.33 21.97
CA GLY A 325 -10.25 17.50 20.52
C GLY A 325 -9.15 18.46 20.04
N GLY A 326 -8.65 18.27 18.83
CA GLY A 326 -7.66 19.16 18.21
C GLY A 326 -7.68 19.04 16.68
N GLY A 327 -8.25 20.03 16.01
CA GLY A 327 -8.25 20.10 14.54
C GLY A 327 -6.89 20.53 14.00
N GLY A 328 -6.38 19.84 12.98
CA GLY A 328 -5.10 20.15 12.33
C GLY A 328 -5.11 19.74 10.86
N ASN A 329 -4.64 20.63 9.98
CA ASN A 329 -4.98 20.56 8.55
C ASN A 329 -3.89 19.90 7.67
N GLU A 330 -4.35 18.97 6.83
CA GLU A 330 -3.84 18.55 5.51
C GLU A 330 -2.39 18.09 5.24
N ASN A 331 -2.33 17.05 4.42
CA ASN A 331 -1.35 16.80 3.35
C ASN A 331 0.12 16.56 3.75
N GLY A 332 0.48 15.27 3.65
CA GLY A 332 1.83 14.70 3.72
C GLY A 332 1.73 13.18 3.98
N TRP A 333 2.07 12.33 3.00
CA TRP A 333 1.98 10.87 3.16
C TRP A 333 3.23 10.31 3.83
N GLY A 334 3.12 9.93 5.10
CA GLY A 334 4.07 9.04 5.77
C GLY A 334 3.51 7.62 5.82
N GLU A 335 4.28 6.63 5.37
CA GLU A 335 3.94 5.23 5.56
C GLU A 335 4.10 4.84 7.04
N ASN A 336 3.09 4.13 7.58
CA ASN A 336 3.05 3.72 8.98
C ASN A 336 2.32 2.37 9.11
N ASP A 337 3.00 1.30 8.68
CA ASP A 337 2.57 -0.09 8.82
C ASP A 337 3.30 -0.72 10.01
N ASN A 338 2.64 -0.70 11.18
CA ASN A 338 3.22 -1.11 12.45
C ASN A 338 2.28 -2.09 13.18
N GLU A 339 2.05 -3.27 12.59
CA GLU A 339 1.27 -4.36 13.23
C GLU A 339 1.79 -5.76 12.87
N LYS A 340 3.02 -6.09 13.30
CA LYS A 340 3.53 -7.48 13.43
C LYS A 340 4.48 -7.63 14.63
N ASP A 341 3.93 -7.74 15.84
CA ASP A 341 4.38 -8.68 16.88
C ASP A 341 3.45 -8.60 18.12
N LYS A 342 2.31 -9.30 18.05
CA LYS A 342 1.45 -9.59 19.20
C LYS A 342 1.38 -11.10 19.39
N HIS A 343 2.38 -11.67 20.08
CA HIS A 343 2.33 -12.87 20.94
C HIS A 343 3.75 -13.44 21.19
N LYS A 344 4.44 -12.93 22.23
CA LYS A 344 5.51 -13.65 22.93
C LYS A 344 5.36 -13.44 24.45
N PRO A 345 5.54 -14.47 25.29
CA PRO A 345 5.28 -14.38 26.72
C PRO A 345 6.35 -13.56 27.46
N ARG A 346 5.92 -12.82 28.49
CA ARG A 346 6.82 -12.03 29.36
C ARG A 346 7.58 -12.98 30.29
N ARG A 347 8.85 -13.29 30.01
CA ARG A 347 9.74 -13.87 31.04
C ARG A 347 9.94 -12.86 32.17
N ARG A 348 9.70 -13.27 33.41
CA ARG A 348 10.06 -12.50 34.61
C ARG A 348 11.58 -12.36 34.69
N LYS A 349 12.08 -11.21 35.17
CA LYS A 349 13.46 -11.10 35.64
C LYS A 349 13.62 -11.91 36.95
N ARG A 350 14.78 -12.54 37.09
CA ARG A 350 15.60 -12.40 38.29
C ARG A 350 16.74 -11.44 37.92
#